data_AF-A0A920BI12-F1
#
_entry.id   AF-A0A920BI12-F1
#
_cell.length_a   1.000
_cell.length_b   1.000
_cell.length_c   1.000
_cell.angle_alpha   90.00
_cell.angle_beta   90.00
_cell.angle_gamma   90.00
#
_symmetry.space_group_name_H-M   'P 1'
#
loop_
_entity.id
_entity.type
_entity.pdbx_description
1 polymer ?
#
loop_
_entity_poly.entity_id
_entity_poly.type
_entity_poly.pdbx_seq_one_letter_code
_entity_poly.pdbx_strand_id
1 'polypeptide(L)'
;MLHPVPPDEIMGFVTRGRGVSIHRSDCANGVALASGHANRLIDVEWDDKRGGTFVASIEVKAFDRTRLLGDVSTVLSDARVNIISSSTRTGTDRVSVMNFEFELGMVVT
;
A
#
# COMPACT_ATOMS: atom_id res chain seq x y z
N MET A 1 -6.86 1.63 -3.04
CA MET A 1 -6.41 0.34 -3.57
C MET A 1 -5.82 -0.45 -2.41
N LEU A 2 -5.95 -1.77 -2.40
CA LEU A 2 -5.15 -2.58 -1.49
C LEU A 2 -3.75 -2.69 -2.11
N HIS A 3 -2.69 -2.44 -1.34
CA HIS A 3 -1.32 -2.70 -1.75
C HIS A 3 -0.86 -3.95 -0.99
N PRO A 4 -0.92 -5.15 -1.60
CA PRO A 4 -0.46 -6.38 -0.95
C PRO A 4 1.03 -6.27 -0.64
N VAL A 5 1.46 -6.75 0.52
CA VAL A 5 2.86 -6.78 0.92
C VAL A 5 3.22 -8.16 1.46
N PRO A 6 4.45 -8.66 1.26
CA PRO A 6 4.86 -9.91 1.89
C PRO A 6 4.66 -9.85 3.43
N PRO A 7 4.13 -10.89 4.07
CA PRO A 7 3.89 -12.26 3.57
C PRO A 7 2.44 -12.54 3.13
N ASP A 8 1.68 -11.53 2.69
CA ASP A 8 0.28 -11.72 2.27
C ASP A 8 0.14 -12.83 1.21
N GLU A 9 -0.86 -13.68 1.36
CA GLU A 9 -1.28 -14.59 0.28
C GLU A 9 -1.90 -13.76 -0.85
N ILE A 10 -1.41 -13.95 -2.08
CA ILE A 10 -1.77 -13.13 -3.24
C ILE A 10 -2.31 -13.97 -4.40
N MET A 11 -3.09 -13.32 -5.25
CA MET A 11 -3.63 -13.86 -6.49
C MET A 11 -3.46 -12.85 -7.63
N GLY A 12 -3.20 -13.34 -8.84
CA GLY A 12 -3.06 -12.51 -10.03
C GLY A 12 -4.33 -12.53 -10.89
N PHE A 13 -4.70 -11.39 -11.46
CA PHE A 13 -5.81 -11.28 -12.39
C PHE A 13 -5.38 -10.61 -13.71
N VAL A 14 -5.57 -11.31 -14.83
CA VAL A 14 -5.22 -10.80 -16.16
C VAL A 14 -6.19 -9.69 -16.56
N THR A 15 -5.72 -8.44 -16.68
CA THR A 15 -6.53 -7.28 -17.08
C THR A 15 -6.78 -7.25 -18.60
N ARG A 16 -7.75 -6.45 -19.06
CA ARG A 16 -8.10 -6.34 -20.50
C ARG A 16 -7.01 -5.67 -21.35
N GLY A 17 -6.06 -4.97 -20.73
CA GLY A 17 -5.08 -4.09 -21.39
C GLY A 17 -3.64 -4.60 -21.48
N ARG A 18 -3.38 -5.90 -21.28
CA ARG A 18 -2.04 -6.54 -21.17
C ARG A 18 -1.26 -6.16 -19.90
N GLY A 19 -1.86 -6.44 -18.75
CA GLY A 19 -1.17 -6.42 -17.47
C GLY A 19 -1.84 -7.36 -16.47
N VAL A 20 -1.14 -7.69 -15.39
CA VAL A 20 -1.69 -8.47 -14.26
C VAL A 20 -1.92 -7.51 -13.10
N SER A 21 -3.12 -7.52 -12.52
CA SER A 21 -3.36 -6.88 -11.22
C SER A 21 -3.15 -7.90 -10.11
N ILE A 22 -2.42 -7.52 -9.06
CA ILE A 22 -2.17 -8.35 -7.90
C ILE A 22 -3.14 -7.96 -6.78
N HIS A 23 -3.77 -8.95 -6.17
CA HIS A 23 -4.70 -8.79 -5.05
C HIS A 23 -4.31 -9.72 -3.91
N ARG A 24 -4.64 -9.36 -2.67
CA ARG A 24 -4.67 -10.37 -1.59
C ARG A 24 -5.75 -11.40 -1.91
N SER A 25 -5.50 -12.66 -1.58
CA SER A 25 -6.44 -13.77 -1.82
C SER A 25 -7.80 -13.55 -1.15
N ASP A 26 -7.85 -12.78 -0.06
CA ASP A 26 -9.06 -12.43 0.69
C ASP A 26 -9.65 -11.05 0.33
N CYS A 27 -9.10 -10.34 -0.67
CA CYS A 27 -9.60 -9.03 -1.08
C CYS A 27 -10.98 -9.17 -1.73
N ALA A 28 -12.00 -8.49 -1.20
CA ALA A 28 -13.38 -8.53 -1.75
C ALA A 28 -13.46 -8.28 -3.26
N ASN A 29 -12.68 -7.33 -3.78
CA ASN A 29 -12.61 -7.08 -5.22
C ASN A 29 -11.96 -8.24 -5.99
N GLY A 30 -10.91 -8.85 -5.44
CA GLY A 30 -10.25 -10.01 -6.01
C GLY A 30 -11.19 -11.22 -6.07
N VAL A 31 -11.89 -11.51 -4.97
CA VAL A 31 -12.87 -12.60 -4.87
C VAL A 31 -14.03 -12.42 -5.85
N ALA A 32 -14.54 -11.20 -6.01
CA ALA A 32 -15.59 -10.89 -6.98
C ALA A 32 -15.12 -11.12 -8.43
N LEU A 33 -13.90 -10.69 -8.77
CA LEU A 33 -13.31 -10.92 -10.08
C LEU A 33 -13.09 -12.42 -10.35
N ALA A 34 -12.62 -13.15 -9.34
CA ALA A 34 -12.40 -14.59 -9.40
C ALA A 34 -13.68 -15.37 -9.70
N SER A 35 -14.78 -14.99 -9.04
CA SER A 35 -16.07 -15.66 -9.18
C SER A 35 -16.70 -15.42 -10.55
N GLY A 36 -16.51 -14.22 -11.14
CA GLY A 36 -17.08 -13.88 -12.44
C GLY A 36 -16.23 -14.25 -13.65
N HIS A 37 -14.92 -14.44 -13.49
CA HIS A 37 -13.96 -14.61 -14.59
C HIS A 37 -12.79 -15.54 -14.21
N ALA A 38 -13.11 -16.74 -13.71
CA ALA A 38 -12.11 -17.70 -13.21
C ALA A 38 -11.00 -18.02 -14.23
N ASN A 39 -11.30 -18.00 -15.53
CA ASN A 39 -10.32 -18.24 -16.60
C ASN A 39 -9.23 -17.16 -16.73
N ARG A 40 -9.36 -16.04 -16.00
CA ARG A 40 -8.40 -14.92 -15.99
C ARG A 40 -7.62 -14.84 -14.68
N LEU A 41 -7.86 -15.78 -13.77
CA LEU A 41 -7.04 -15.96 -12.57
C LEU A 41 -5.75 -16.69 -12.93
N ILE A 42 -4.67 -16.23 -12.32
CA ILE A 42 -3.38 -16.90 -12.36
C ILE A 42 -2.83 -17.02 -10.95
N ASP A 43 -2.17 -18.13 -10.71
CA ASP A 43 -1.44 -18.37 -9.48
C ASP A 43 -0.14 -17.55 -9.50
N VAL A 44 0.16 -16.89 -8.38
CA VAL A 44 1.32 -16.01 -8.24
C VAL A 44 1.89 -16.16 -6.85
N GLU A 45 3.21 -16.11 -6.75
CA GLU A 45 3.94 -16.14 -5.49
C GLU A 45 4.89 -14.94 -5.43
N TRP A 46 5.25 -14.57 -4.20
CA TRP A 46 6.32 -13.59 -4.00
C TRP A 46 7.66 -14.22 -4.38
N ASP A 47 8.54 -13.45 -5.01
CA ASP A 47 9.90 -13.89 -5.28
C ASP A 47 10.63 -14.16 -3.96
N ASP A 48 11.20 -15.37 -3.83
CA ASP A 48 12.01 -15.80 -2.67
C ASP A 48 13.33 -15.03 -2.53
N LYS A 49 13.73 -14.24 -3.54
CA LYS A 49 14.87 -13.31 -3.43
C LYS A 49 14.51 -12.15 -2.50
N ARG A 50 14.79 -12.37 -1.22
CA ARG A 50 14.76 -11.37 -0.14
C ARG A 50 15.72 -10.22 -0.45
N GLY A 51 15.22 -9.17 -1.09
CA GLY A 51 16.01 -8.00 -1.49
C GLY A 51 15.28 -6.95 -2.34
N GLY A 52 13.95 -6.93 -2.31
CA GLY A 52 13.13 -5.98 -3.05
C GLY A 52 12.68 -4.78 -2.21
N THR A 53 12.37 -3.68 -2.89
CA THR A 53 11.60 -2.58 -2.30
C THR A 53 10.11 -2.79 -2.54
N PHE A 54 9.28 -2.42 -1.57
CA PHE A 54 7.83 -2.45 -1.71
C PHE A 54 7.21 -1.15 -1.22
N VAL A 55 6.02 -0.83 -1.74
CA VAL A 55 5.27 0.36 -1.34
C VAL A 55 4.31 -0.01 -0.22
N ALA A 56 4.46 0.65 0.92
CA ALA A 56 3.52 0.57 2.03
C ALA A 56 2.76 1.89 2.16
N SER A 57 1.58 1.84 2.78
CA SER A 57 0.76 3.02 3.06
C SER A 57 0.41 3.11 4.54
N ILE A 58 0.42 4.32 5.09
CA ILE A 58 -0.06 4.62 6.44
C ILE A 58 -1.10 5.74 6.39
N GLU A 59 -2.09 5.65 7.28
CA GLU A 59 -3.03 6.72 7.57
C GLU A 59 -2.77 7.25 8.99
N VAL A 60 -2.52 8.55 9.10
CA VAL A 60 -2.34 9.26 10.37
C VAL A 60 -3.57 10.13 10.61
N LYS A 61 -4.23 9.93 11.74
CA LYS A 61 -5.33 10.78 12.22
C LYS A 61 -4.89 11.51 13.48
N ALA A 62 -4.93 12.83 13.46
CA ALA A 62 -4.49 13.65 14.59
C ALA A 62 -5.26 14.98 14.65
N PHE A 63 -5.37 15.56 15.84
CA PHE A 63 -5.85 16.94 15.96
C PHE A 63 -4.85 17.90 15.33
N ASP A 64 -5.36 18.76 14.45
CA ASP A 64 -4.53 19.68 13.69
C ASP A 64 -3.91 20.75 14.60
N ARG A 65 -2.61 20.93 14.44
CA ARG A 65 -1.82 21.95 15.13
C ARG A 65 -0.73 22.48 14.22
N THR A 66 -0.21 23.65 14.57
CA THR A 66 0.96 24.23 13.91
C THR A 66 2.07 23.18 13.78
N ARG A 67 2.61 23.05 12.57
CA ARG A 67 3.68 22.12 12.17
C ARG A 67 3.37 20.62 12.17
N LEU A 68 2.13 20.19 12.39
CA LEU A 68 1.78 18.76 12.42
C LEU A 68 2.30 17.99 11.18
N LEU A 69 2.00 18.45 9.97
CA LEU A 69 2.48 17.82 8.74
C LEU A 69 4.02 17.78 8.66
N GLY A 70 4.68 18.87 9.06
CA GLY A 70 6.14 18.95 9.06
C GLY A 70 6.76 17.91 10.00
N ASP A 71 6.22 17.81 11.22
CA ASP A 71 6.73 16.86 12.22
C ASP A 71 6.55 15.41 11.76
N VAL A 72 5.40 15.07 11.16
CA VAL A 72 5.16 13.72 10.62
C VAL A 72 6.12 13.41 9.46
N SER A 73 6.28 14.34 8.52
CA SER A 73 7.20 14.18 7.39
C SER A 73 8.66 14.04 7.84
N THR A 74 9.08 14.77 8.88
CA THR A 74 10.42 14.65 9.47
C THR A 74 10.63 13.27 10.07
N VAL A 75 9.69 12.76 10.88
CA VAL A 75 9.82 11.41 11.46
C VAL A 75 9.93 10.33 10.38
N LEU A 76 9.14 10.42 9.31
CA LEU A 76 9.22 9.49 8.18
C LEU A 76 10.57 9.58 7.45
N SER A 77 11.09 10.79 7.28
CA SER A 77 12.40 11.04 6.66
C SER A 77 13.55 10.52 7.53
N ASP A 78 13.47 10.71 8.86
CA ASP A 78 14.47 10.24 9.83
C ASP A 78 14.52 8.71 9.89
N ALA A 79 13.39 8.04 9.65
CA ALA A 79 13.31 6.60 9.48
C ALA A 79 13.95 6.10 8.15
N ARG A 80 14.50 7.02 7.33
CA ARG A 80 15.13 6.75 6.03
C ARG A 80 14.20 6.08 5.03
N VAL A 81 12.91 6.40 5.12
CA VAL A 81 11.89 5.87 4.22
C VAL A 81 11.61 6.91 3.14
N ASN A 82 11.62 6.49 1.87
CA ASN A 82 11.34 7.38 0.75
C ASN A 82 9.83 7.57 0.60
N ILE A 83 9.33 8.80 0.78
CA ILE A 83 7.91 9.13 0.58
C ILE A 83 7.62 9.26 -0.92
N ILE A 84 6.74 8.40 -1.44
CA ILE A 84 6.34 8.36 -2.85
C ILE A 84 5.12 9.27 -3.08
N SER A 85 4.16 9.23 -2.15
CA SER A 85 2.97 10.06 -2.21
C SER A 85 2.54 10.49 -0.81
N SER A 86 1.94 11.67 -0.72
CA SER A 86 1.34 12.17 0.51
C SER A 86 0.11 12.99 0.19
N SER A 87 -0.97 12.78 0.93
CA SER A 87 -2.15 13.64 0.92
C SER A 87 -2.51 14.04 2.35
N THR A 88 -2.97 15.26 2.53
CA THR A 88 -3.35 15.78 3.84
C THR A 88 -4.65 16.55 3.71
N ARG A 89 -5.60 16.27 4.61
CA ARG A 89 -6.87 16.97 4.66
C ARG A 89 -7.27 17.18 6.11
N THR A 90 -7.53 18.43 6.47
CA THR A 90 -8.08 18.79 7.79
C THR A 90 -9.60 18.96 7.68
N GLY A 91 -10.34 18.25 8.51
CA GLY A 91 -11.78 18.37 8.65
C GLY A 91 -12.21 19.60 9.45
N THR A 92 -13.50 19.90 9.42
CA THR A 92 -14.10 20.99 10.22
C THR A 92 -14.07 20.70 11.72
N ASP A 93 -13.95 19.44 12.11
CA ASP A 93 -13.72 18.95 13.48
C ASP A 93 -12.27 19.14 13.95
N ARG A 94 -11.43 19.78 13.12
CA ARG A 94 -10.00 19.95 13.33
C ARG A 94 -9.21 18.64 13.37
N VAL A 95 -9.77 17.54 12.89
CA VAL A 95 -9.01 16.30 12.70
C VAL A 95 -8.32 16.37 11.33
N SER A 96 -6.99 16.30 11.34
CA SER A 96 -6.19 16.11 10.14
C SER A 96 -6.03 14.63 9.86
N VAL A 97 -6.36 14.25 8.62
CA VAL A 97 -6.10 12.92 8.07
C VAL A 97 -4.99 13.06 7.05
N MET A 98 -3.89 12.35 7.29
CA MET A 98 -2.74 12.32 6.39
C MET A 98 -2.54 10.89 5.90
N ASN A 99 -2.53 10.69 4.58
CA ASN A 99 -2.15 9.42 3.98
C ASN A 99 -0.77 9.56 3.37
N PHE A 100 0.14 8.65 3.73
CA PHE A 100 1.47 8.57 3.13
C PHE A 100 1.62 7.22 2.46
N GLU A 101 2.28 7.20 1.30
CA GLU A 101 2.80 6.00 0.66
C GLU A 101 4.32 6.12 0.59
N PHE A 102 5.02 5.04 0.92
CA PHE A 102 6.46 5.09 1.05
C PHE A 102 7.11 3.75 0.69
N GLU A 103 8.36 3.82 0.24
CA GLU A 103 9.15 2.66 -0.15
C GLU A 103 9.90 2.07 1.04
N LEU A 104 9.66 0.79 1.33
CA LEU A 104 10.39 0.02 2.33
C LEU A 104 11.34 -0.97 1.65
N GLY A 105 12.61 -0.94 2.06
CA GLY A 105 13.56 -2.01 1.77
C GLY A 105 13.41 -3.13 2.79
N MET A 106 13.31 -4.37 2.32
CA MET A 106 13.35 -5.54 3.21
C MET A 106 14.75 -5.67 3.83
N VAL A 107 14.86 -5.54 5.16
CA VAL A 107 16.11 -5.83 5.88
C VAL A 107 16.20 -7.34 6.08
N VAL A 108 17.21 -7.96 5.48
CA VAL A 108 17.55 -9.35 5.74
C VAL A 108 18.13 -9.44 7.16
N THR A 109 17.44 -10.14 8.06
CA THR A 109 17.96 -10.55 9.37
C THR A 109 18.34 -12.02 9.34
#